data_AF-A0A7X6XIU6-F1
#
_entry.id   AF-A0A7X6XIU6-F1
#
_cell.length_a   1.000
_cell.length_b   1.000
_cell.length_c   1.000
_cell.angle_alpha   90.00
_cell.angle_beta   90.00
_cell.angle_gamma   90.00
#
_symmetry.space_group_name_H-M   'P 1'
#
loop_
_entity.id
_entity.type
_entity.pdbx_description
1 polymer ?
#
loop_
_entity_poly.entity_id
_entity_poly.type
_entity_poly.pdbx_seq_one_letter_code
_entity_poly.pdbx_strand_id
1 'polypeptide(L)'
;MGNLARYLAPGPAALLLLVLAATSGSAAVSENLLRNPSFEAGADAYGVPEGWSLYAGGGADQSLSFVSVANAGKQALRLEDGDPTSEIGITQTVDATPGLAYQATAHVRGIEGESSAGAYLQLRFLPSNEYVQTALAAPCSKEFTPVSVKGVAPADTKQIILYLYTHRDPTPRLLIDSVALVSGVEPPPPPPPAPVPPQYSKLKDLHRNTALVKGGKPAIALVVPASGLYRAQAVYLRQVIRSVTGVNVPILPDTSPQAAVPIRRSLILFGNRSTNRVYEELYNRFFMLTDLRYPGPGGYEVRSVHNPFGGGHNVILVGGSDASGVAAATRVLAARVRQSRGTLGWLMEIRLGQGV
;
A
#
# COMPACT_ATOMS: atom_id res chain seq x y z
N MET A 1 -58.04 -57.71 -7.82
CA MET A 1 -58.52 -57.84 -6.42
C MET A 1 -57.32 -58.15 -5.53
N GLY A 2 -57.12 -57.40 -4.45
CA GLY A 2 -56.18 -57.69 -3.34
C GLY A 2 -54.76 -57.13 -3.52
N ASN A 3 -54.48 -55.93 -2.99
CA ASN A 3 -53.89 -55.63 -1.67
C ASN A 3 -52.34 -55.77 -1.63
N LEU A 4 -51.59 -54.67 -1.67
CA LEU A 4 -51.14 -53.85 -0.53
C LEU A 4 -50.25 -54.61 0.48
N ALA A 5 -48.93 -54.49 0.32
CA ALA A 5 -47.97 -54.63 1.40
C ALA A 5 -47.09 -53.37 1.45
N ARG A 6 -47.17 -52.69 2.59
CA ARG A 6 -46.59 -51.39 2.93
C ARG A 6 -45.06 -51.51 3.09
N TYR A 7 -44.31 -50.66 2.39
CA TYR A 7 -42.95 -50.27 2.79
C TYR A 7 -43.06 -49.18 3.86
N LEU A 8 -42.53 -49.45 5.04
CA LEU A 8 -42.32 -48.47 6.12
C LEU A 8 -41.11 -47.60 5.75
N ALA A 9 -41.31 -46.29 5.61
CA ALA A 9 -40.23 -45.30 5.55
C ALA A 9 -39.78 -44.94 6.98
N PRO A 10 -38.47 -44.75 7.25
CA PRO A 10 -38.00 -44.20 8.51
C PRO A 10 -38.26 -42.68 8.56
N GLY A 11 -38.84 -42.21 9.67
CA GLY A 11 -39.14 -40.79 9.92
C GLY A 11 -37.89 -39.92 10.11
N PRO A 12 -38.03 -38.59 10.04
CA PRO A 12 -36.90 -37.67 10.11
C PRO A 12 -36.37 -37.61 11.55
N ALA A 13 -35.08 -37.92 11.71
CA ALA A 13 -34.35 -37.66 12.93
C ALA A 13 -34.26 -36.12 13.14
N ALA A 14 -34.91 -35.63 14.19
CA ALA A 14 -34.79 -34.24 14.62
C ALA A 14 -33.36 -33.99 15.14
N LEU A 15 -32.57 -33.25 14.36
CA LEU A 15 -31.26 -32.78 14.77
C LEU A 15 -31.46 -31.62 15.77
N LEU A 16 -31.34 -31.91 17.06
CA LEU A 16 -31.34 -30.89 18.11
C LEU A 16 -30.02 -30.09 18.02
N LEU A 17 -30.07 -28.93 17.38
CA LEU A 17 -29.00 -27.94 17.45
C LEU A 17 -29.00 -27.32 18.85
N LEU A 18 -28.10 -27.81 19.71
CA LEU A 18 -27.77 -27.15 20.97
C LEU A 18 -27.04 -25.84 20.63
N VAL A 19 -27.79 -24.73 20.59
CA VAL A 19 -27.21 -23.39 20.59
C VAL A 19 -26.67 -23.17 21.99
N LEU A 20 -25.37 -23.42 22.20
CA LEU A 20 -24.64 -22.87 23.34
C LEU A 20 -24.67 -21.35 23.19
N ALA A 21 -25.59 -20.72 23.91
CA ALA A 21 -25.53 -19.29 24.16
C ALA A 21 -24.23 -19.03 24.93
N ALA A 22 -23.21 -18.54 24.21
CA ALA A 22 -22.03 -17.99 24.83
C ALA A 22 -22.50 -16.76 25.62
N THR A 23 -22.65 -16.94 26.93
CA THR A 23 -22.80 -15.82 27.86
C THR A 23 -21.52 -15.00 27.75
N SER A 24 -21.61 -13.83 27.11
CA SER A 24 -20.57 -12.81 27.11
C SER A 24 -20.38 -12.28 28.53
N GLY A 25 -19.75 -13.07 29.39
CA GLY A 25 -19.24 -12.60 30.67
C GLY A 25 -18.09 -11.66 30.35
N SER A 26 -18.29 -10.36 30.57
CA SER A 26 -17.20 -9.39 30.57
C SER A 26 -16.16 -9.88 31.58
N ALA A 27 -15.02 -10.38 31.11
CA ALA A 27 -13.94 -10.75 32.00
C ALA A 27 -13.55 -9.50 32.81
N ALA A 28 -13.26 -9.66 34.11
CA ALA A 28 -12.72 -8.55 34.89
C ALA A 28 -11.39 -8.11 34.26
N VAL A 29 -11.20 -6.80 34.11
CA VAL A 29 -9.94 -6.25 33.57
C VAL A 29 -8.80 -6.66 34.50
N SER A 30 -7.74 -7.24 33.94
CA SER A 30 -6.60 -7.70 34.73
C SER A 30 -5.79 -6.53 35.30
N GLU A 31 -4.94 -6.82 36.29
CA GLU A 31 -3.81 -5.94 36.62
C GLU A 31 -2.84 -5.82 35.42
N ASN A 32 -1.87 -4.92 35.55
CA ASN A 32 -0.83 -4.74 34.55
C ASN A 32 0.03 -6.01 34.44
N LEU A 33 0.07 -6.60 33.25
CA LEU A 33 0.80 -7.83 32.97
C LEU A 33 2.31 -7.60 32.80
N LEU A 34 2.73 -6.33 32.70
CA LEU A 34 4.13 -5.96 32.51
C LEU A 34 4.89 -5.88 33.84
N ARG A 35 6.16 -6.27 33.79
CA ARG A 35 7.17 -6.00 34.82
C ARG A 35 7.84 -4.65 34.55
N ASN A 36 8.16 -3.94 35.63
CA ASN A 36 8.80 -2.62 35.58
C ASN A 36 8.11 -1.63 34.59
N PRO A 37 6.78 -1.43 34.68
CA PRO A 37 6.02 -0.63 33.71
C PRO A 37 6.31 0.88 33.76
N SER A 38 6.82 1.38 34.89
CA SER A 38 7.23 2.78 35.10
C SER A 38 8.75 2.96 35.12
N PHE A 39 9.50 1.91 34.73
CA PHE A 39 10.95 1.95 34.60
C PHE A 39 11.76 2.30 35.86
N GLU A 40 11.21 2.13 37.05
CA GLU A 40 11.86 2.51 38.32
C GLU A 40 12.90 1.50 38.82
N ALA A 41 12.93 0.28 38.27
CA ALA A 41 13.90 -0.74 38.68
C ALA A 41 15.32 -0.54 38.11
N GLY A 42 15.53 0.49 37.30
CA GLY A 42 16.81 0.76 36.65
C GLY A 42 16.96 0.02 35.32
N ALA A 43 18.21 -0.07 34.84
CA ALA A 43 18.54 -0.60 33.52
C ALA A 43 19.92 -1.24 33.47
N ASP A 44 20.17 -2.00 32.40
CA ASP A 44 21.47 -2.56 32.10
C ASP A 44 22.45 -1.51 31.53
N ALA A 45 23.67 -1.97 31.18
CA ALA A 45 24.73 -1.11 30.65
C ALA A 45 24.40 -0.47 29.29
N TYR A 46 23.35 -0.94 28.59
CA TYR A 46 22.89 -0.43 27.31
C TYR A 46 21.61 0.41 27.44
N GLY A 47 21.16 0.68 28.66
CA GLY A 47 19.96 1.47 28.95
C GLY A 47 18.65 0.70 28.79
N VAL A 48 18.70 -0.62 28.62
CA VAL A 48 17.50 -1.47 28.56
C VAL A 48 16.91 -1.59 29.96
N PRO A 49 15.64 -1.21 30.20
CA PRO A 49 15.05 -1.28 31.53
C PRO A 49 15.00 -2.71 32.07
N GLU A 50 15.20 -2.89 33.38
CA GLU A 50 15.10 -4.21 34.01
C GLU A 50 13.74 -4.86 33.71
N GLY A 51 13.74 -6.14 33.33
CA GLY A 51 12.54 -6.89 32.94
C GLY A 51 12.11 -6.70 31.48
N TRP A 52 12.80 -5.85 30.73
CA TRP A 52 12.61 -5.66 29.29
C TRP A 52 13.77 -6.28 28.50
N SER A 53 13.55 -6.51 27.20
CA SER A 53 14.56 -7.01 26.27
C SER A 53 14.79 -6.00 25.16
N LEU A 54 16.05 -5.85 24.72
CA LEU A 54 16.38 -5.07 23.53
C LEU A 54 15.73 -5.72 22.31
N TYR A 55 14.94 -4.95 21.56
CA TYR A 55 14.37 -5.40 20.29
C TYR A 55 15.38 -5.26 19.15
N ALA A 56 15.92 -4.05 19.01
CA ALA A 56 16.89 -3.64 18.02
C ALA A 56 17.66 -2.43 18.57
N GLY A 57 18.80 -2.10 17.97
CA GLY A 57 19.63 -0.95 18.34
C GLY A 57 21.08 -1.14 17.91
N GLY A 58 21.94 -0.19 18.32
CA GLY A 58 23.37 -0.19 17.99
C GLY A 58 23.70 0.51 16.66
N GLY A 59 22.73 1.18 16.04
CA GLY A 59 22.94 2.11 14.94
C GLY A 59 23.62 3.40 15.39
N ALA A 60 23.91 4.27 14.41
CA ALA A 60 24.52 5.57 14.69
C ALA A 60 23.55 6.49 15.47
N ASP A 61 24.03 7.15 16.53
CA ASP A 61 23.23 8.12 17.30
C ASP A 61 21.91 7.57 17.88
N GLN A 62 21.86 6.27 18.14
CA GLN A 62 20.76 5.57 18.81
C GLN A 62 21.04 5.41 20.30
N SER A 63 20.05 5.72 21.15
CA SER A 63 20.21 5.57 22.60
C SER A 63 18.90 5.23 23.31
N LEU A 64 19.04 4.44 24.39
CA LEU A 64 18.04 4.28 25.43
C LEU A 64 18.64 4.87 26.72
N SER A 65 17.96 5.83 27.33
CA SER A 65 18.45 6.49 28.54
C SER A 65 17.30 6.89 29.47
N PHE A 66 17.61 7.33 30.68
CA PHE A 66 16.60 7.75 31.66
C PHE A 66 16.72 9.24 31.94
N VAL A 67 15.57 9.91 32.06
CA VAL A 67 15.47 11.31 32.46
C VAL A 67 14.66 11.43 33.73
N SER A 68 14.99 12.41 34.58
CA SER A 68 14.31 12.66 35.87
C SER A 68 12.95 13.34 35.74
N VAL A 69 12.30 13.20 34.58
CA VAL A 69 10.97 13.73 34.31
C VAL A 69 10.07 12.55 34.01
N ALA A 70 9.03 12.37 34.81
CA ALA A 70 8.20 11.18 34.79
C ALA A 70 6.70 11.52 34.77
N ASN A 71 5.92 10.61 34.22
CA ASN A 71 4.47 10.55 34.41
C ASN A 71 4.13 9.91 35.76
N ALA A 72 4.87 8.87 36.16
CA ALA A 72 4.76 8.23 37.46
C ALA A 72 6.15 7.88 38.01
N GLY A 73 6.33 7.97 39.33
CA GLY A 73 7.63 7.68 39.94
C GLY A 73 8.63 8.83 39.78
N LYS A 74 9.87 8.51 39.41
CA LYS A 74 11.00 9.44 39.39
C LYS A 74 11.64 9.59 38.03
N GLN A 75 11.45 8.63 37.11
CA GLN A 75 12.10 8.68 35.81
C GLN A 75 11.22 8.19 34.66
N ALA A 76 11.57 8.62 33.45
CA ALA A 76 11.00 8.10 32.20
C ALA A 76 12.11 7.59 31.29
N LEU A 77 11.75 6.65 30.41
CA LEU A 77 12.61 6.20 29.32
C LEU A 77 12.66 7.27 28.24
N ARG A 78 13.86 7.72 27.88
CA ARG A 78 14.14 8.49 26.67
C ARG A 78 14.59 7.51 25.60
N LEU A 79 13.84 7.45 24.51
CA LEU A 79 14.20 6.74 23.30
C LEU A 79 14.68 7.75 22.28
N GLU A 80 15.89 7.57 21.77
CA GLU A 80 16.46 8.37 20.70
C GLU A 80 16.87 7.47 19.54
N ASP A 81 16.29 7.74 18.38
CA ASP A 81 16.70 7.17 17.12
C ASP A 81 17.30 8.26 16.26
N GLY A 82 18.56 8.10 15.87
CA GLY A 82 19.30 9.00 14.99
C GLY A 82 19.74 8.35 13.68
N ASP A 83 19.43 7.06 13.48
CA ASP A 83 19.92 6.29 12.34
C ASP A 83 18.77 5.98 11.36
N PRO A 84 18.73 6.61 10.18
CA PRO A 84 17.68 6.37 9.19
C PRO A 84 17.80 4.99 8.48
N THR A 85 18.68 4.11 8.95
CA THR A 85 18.96 2.80 8.35
C THR A 85 18.71 1.62 9.30
N SER A 86 18.50 1.88 10.59
CA SER A 86 18.26 0.85 11.61
C SER A 86 17.07 1.19 12.51
N GLU A 87 16.63 0.23 13.33
CA GLU A 87 15.54 0.41 14.29
C GLU A 87 16.11 0.34 15.70
N ILE A 88 15.47 1.00 16.67
CA ILE A 88 15.76 0.84 18.09
C ILE A 88 14.47 0.58 18.87
N GLY A 89 14.55 -0.21 19.93
CA GLY A 89 13.41 -0.35 20.83
C GLY A 89 13.59 -1.40 21.90
N ILE A 90 12.55 -1.55 22.70
CA ILE A 90 12.46 -2.57 23.76
C ILE A 90 11.17 -3.37 23.62
N THR A 91 11.22 -4.60 24.15
CA THR A 91 10.09 -5.51 24.17
C THR A 91 9.91 -6.16 25.52
N GLN A 92 8.69 -6.61 25.79
CA GLN A 92 8.42 -7.55 26.86
C GLN A 92 7.42 -8.60 26.37
N THR A 93 7.68 -9.87 26.69
CA THR A 93 6.81 -10.99 26.34
C THR A 93 6.03 -11.43 27.56
N VAL A 94 4.72 -11.59 27.42
CA VAL A 94 3.81 -12.08 28.47
C VAL A 94 2.99 -13.24 27.95
N ASP A 95 2.55 -14.12 28.86
CA ASP A 95 1.59 -15.17 28.53
C ASP A 95 0.22 -14.57 28.22
N ALA A 96 -0.52 -15.20 27.32
CA ALA A 96 -1.80 -14.70 26.82
C ALA A 96 -2.82 -15.82 26.63
N THR A 97 -4.08 -15.44 26.75
CA THR A 97 -5.24 -16.33 26.65
C THR A 97 -5.95 -16.06 25.32
N PRO A 98 -6.18 -17.08 24.48
CA PRO A 98 -6.93 -16.95 23.24
C PRO A 98 -8.31 -16.31 23.45
N GLY A 99 -8.73 -15.48 22.50
CA GLY A 99 -10.06 -14.85 22.49
C GLY A 99 -10.25 -13.67 23.45
N LEU A 100 -9.31 -13.40 24.37
CA LEU A 100 -9.36 -12.19 25.19
C LEU A 100 -8.92 -10.97 24.38
N ALA A 101 -9.56 -9.84 24.65
CA ALA A 101 -9.08 -8.55 24.19
C ALA A 101 -8.05 -7.98 25.18
N TYR A 102 -7.01 -7.39 24.60
CA TYR A 102 -5.90 -6.75 25.30
C TYR A 102 -5.83 -5.29 24.91
N GLN A 103 -5.44 -4.46 25.87
CA GLN A 103 -5.10 -3.05 25.64
C GLN A 103 -3.68 -2.79 26.11
N ALA A 104 -2.85 -2.29 25.21
CA ALA A 104 -1.59 -1.66 25.57
C ALA A 104 -1.77 -0.15 25.64
N THR A 105 -1.16 0.48 26.63
CA THR A 105 -1.11 1.93 26.80
C THR A 105 0.31 2.34 27.14
N ALA A 106 0.82 3.41 26.54
CA ALA A 106 2.05 4.06 26.94
C ALA A 106 1.79 5.55 27.11
N HIS A 107 2.34 6.15 28.17
CA HIS A 107 2.30 7.60 28.34
C HIS A 107 3.52 8.19 27.65
N VAL A 108 3.30 9.09 26.70
CA VAL A 108 4.37 9.68 25.88
C VAL A 108 4.41 11.19 25.99
N ARG A 109 5.62 11.74 25.95
CA ARG A 109 5.87 13.17 25.89
C ARG A 109 6.90 13.48 24.82
N GLY A 110 6.63 14.53 24.06
CA GLY A 110 7.56 15.03 23.05
C GLY A 110 8.77 15.72 23.70
N ILE A 111 9.82 15.90 22.92
CA ILE A 111 10.95 16.75 23.27
C ILE A 111 10.84 18.01 22.41
N GLU A 112 11.06 19.19 22.98
CA GLU A 112 10.95 20.45 22.25
C GLU A 112 11.94 20.49 21.09
N GLY A 113 11.45 20.81 19.88
CA GLY A 113 12.24 20.80 18.65
C GLY A 113 12.41 19.43 17.99
N GLU A 114 11.95 18.35 18.61
CA GLU A 114 12.09 16.99 18.11
C GLU A 114 10.75 16.39 17.65
N SER A 115 10.82 15.29 16.88
CA SER A 115 9.66 14.56 16.38
C SER A 115 9.51 13.19 17.05
N SER A 116 8.28 12.77 17.28
CA SER A 116 7.93 11.38 17.66
C SER A 116 7.50 10.51 16.48
N ALA A 117 7.44 11.08 15.27
CA ALA A 117 7.06 10.35 14.07
C ALA A 117 8.02 9.16 13.85
N GLY A 118 7.50 7.99 13.49
CA GLY A 118 8.31 6.78 13.33
C GLY A 118 8.38 5.90 14.58
N ALA A 119 7.94 6.37 15.76
CA ALA A 119 7.86 5.57 16.98
C ALA A 119 6.48 4.88 17.13
N TYR A 120 6.46 3.64 17.59
CA TYR A 120 5.25 2.80 17.64
C TYR A 120 5.12 1.97 18.93
N LEU A 121 3.86 1.81 19.33
CA LEU A 121 3.40 0.81 20.29
C LEU A 121 2.74 -0.32 19.52
N GLN A 122 3.28 -1.54 19.64
CA GLN A 122 2.75 -2.72 18.95
C GLN A 122 2.46 -3.86 19.92
N LEU A 123 1.35 -4.56 19.68
CA LEU A 123 1.10 -5.88 20.23
C LEU A 123 1.22 -6.90 19.11
N ARG A 124 2.03 -7.94 19.31
CA ARG A 124 2.13 -9.10 18.42
C ARG A 124 1.69 -10.35 19.16
N PHE A 125 0.74 -11.09 18.58
CA PHE A 125 0.23 -12.34 19.12
C PHE A 125 1.01 -13.52 18.54
N LEU A 126 1.49 -14.42 19.39
CA LEU A 126 2.23 -15.61 19.00
C LEU A 126 1.38 -16.88 19.20
N PRO A 127 1.45 -17.86 18.28
CA PRO A 127 2.42 -17.98 17.19
C PRO A 127 1.97 -17.36 15.84
N SER A 128 0.74 -16.86 15.74
CA SER A 128 0.18 -16.36 14.47
C SER A 128 0.98 -15.21 13.85
N ASN A 129 1.72 -14.45 14.65
CA ASN A 129 2.40 -13.20 14.29
C ASN A 129 1.42 -12.09 13.84
N GLU A 130 0.12 -12.26 14.06
CA GLU A 130 -0.83 -11.17 13.90
C GLU A 130 -0.48 -10.04 14.87
N TYR A 131 -0.61 -8.79 14.42
CA TYR A 131 -0.27 -7.64 15.24
C TYR A 131 -1.24 -6.49 15.04
N VAL A 132 -1.33 -5.66 16.07
CA VAL A 132 -1.97 -4.34 16.03
C VAL A 132 -0.96 -3.32 16.51
N GLN A 133 -0.96 -2.13 15.91
CA GLN A 133 -0.05 -1.07 16.32
C GLN A 133 -0.69 0.30 16.19
N THR A 134 -0.14 1.24 16.95
CA THR A 134 -0.45 2.67 16.85
C THR A 134 0.84 3.48 16.97
N ALA A 135 0.87 4.69 16.40
CA ALA A 135 1.99 5.59 16.56
C ALA A 135 2.06 6.09 18.00
N LEU A 136 3.26 6.17 18.58
CA LEU A 136 3.55 6.83 19.85
C LEU A 136 3.54 8.36 19.66
N ALA A 137 2.43 8.88 19.15
CA ALA A 137 2.26 10.29 18.84
C ALA A 137 2.34 11.11 20.14
N ALA A 138 3.38 11.92 20.26
CA ALA A 138 3.61 12.78 21.41
C ALA A 138 3.32 14.24 21.03
N PRO A 139 2.07 14.72 21.18
CA PRO A 139 1.61 15.99 20.61
C PRO A 139 2.14 17.22 21.33
N CYS A 140 2.70 17.08 22.53
CA CYS A 140 3.28 18.19 23.28
C CYS A 140 4.52 17.77 24.06
N SER A 141 5.36 18.76 24.38
CA SER A 141 6.58 18.58 25.17
C SER A 141 6.41 18.88 26.66
N LYS A 142 5.20 19.23 27.11
CA LYS A 142 4.92 19.71 28.48
C LYS A 142 4.47 18.59 29.41
N GLU A 143 3.55 17.76 28.95
CA GLU A 143 2.91 16.71 29.74
C GLU A 143 2.92 15.38 28.99
N PHE A 144 2.87 14.31 29.76
CA PHE A 144 2.72 12.97 29.20
C PHE A 144 1.26 12.75 28.80
N THR A 145 1.06 12.14 27.64
CA THR A 145 -0.26 11.85 27.08
C THR A 145 -0.40 10.35 26.80
N PRO A 146 -1.53 9.72 27.12
CA PRO A 146 -1.70 8.30 26.90
C PRO A 146 -1.94 8.01 25.41
N VAL A 147 -1.24 7.02 24.89
CA VAL A 147 -1.46 6.41 23.58
C VAL A 147 -1.80 4.94 23.80
N SER A 148 -2.87 4.45 23.18
CA SER A 148 -3.32 3.07 23.36
C SER A 148 -3.62 2.36 22.05
N VAL A 149 -3.45 1.03 22.06
CA VAL A 149 -3.90 0.13 21.00
C VAL A 149 -4.60 -1.08 21.63
N LYS A 150 -5.65 -1.57 20.97
CA LYS A 150 -6.38 -2.77 21.37
C LYS A 150 -6.27 -3.86 20.32
N GLY A 151 -6.21 -5.11 20.75
CA GLY A 151 -6.24 -6.29 19.87
C GLY A 151 -6.92 -7.47 20.57
N VAL A 152 -7.55 -8.34 19.78
CA VAL A 152 -8.13 -9.60 20.29
C VAL A 152 -7.14 -10.72 19.98
N ALA A 153 -6.79 -11.52 20.99
CA ALA A 153 -5.90 -12.66 20.83
C ALA A 153 -6.51 -13.72 19.88
N PRO A 154 -5.87 -14.07 18.75
CA PRO A 154 -6.28 -15.17 17.88
C PRO A 154 -6.44 -16.51 18.61
N ALA A 155 -7.18 -17.45 17.99
CA ALA A 155 -7.62 -18.71 18.58
C ALA A 155 -6.50 -19.67 19.05
N ASP A 156 -5.26 -19.42 18.67
CA ASP A 156 -4.06 -20.19 19.02
C ASP A 156 -3.02 -19.41 19.83
N THR A 157 -3.38 -18.20 20.28
CA THR A 157 -2.46 -17.31 21.00
C THR A 157 -1.96 -17.95 22.29
N LYS A 158 -0.64 -17.93 22.49
CA LYS A 158 0.01 -18.35 23.74
C LYS A 158 0.68 -17.19 24.45
N GLN A 159 1.21 -16.24 23.68
CA GLN A 159 2.00 -15.13 24.19
C GLN A 159 1.71 -13.86 23.39
N ILE A 160 1.93 -12.72 24.04
CA ILE A 160 1.95 -11.41 23.42
C ILE A 160 3.34 -10.82 23.61
N ILE A 161 3.91 -10.28 22.53
CA ILE A 161 5.07 -9.39 22.62
C ILE A 161 4.56 -7.95 22.50
N LEU A 162 4.82 -7.14 23.51
CA LEU A 162 4.65 -5.69 23.43
C LEU A 162 5.96 -5.05 22.97
N TYR A 163 5.88 -4.19 21.95
CA TYR A 163 7.02 -3.42 21.44
C TYR A 163 6.82 -1.93 21.73
N LEU A 164 7.92 -1.30 22.14
CA LEU A 164 8.13 0.14 22.10
C LEU A 164 9.35 0.37 21.22
N TYR A 165 9.14 0.74 19.97
CA TYR A 165 10.21 0.72 18.97
C TYR A 165 10.03 1.79 17.90
N THR A 166 11.05 1.95 17.06
CA THR A 166 11.03 2.82 15.89
C THR A 166 11.08 2.03 14.60
N HIS A 167 10.47 2.57 13.54
CA HIS A 167 10.80 2.14 12.18
C HIS A 167 12.09 2.81 11.70
N ARG A 168 12.69 2.21 10.67
CA ARG A 168 13.94 2.67 10.05
C ARG A 168 13.99 4.16 9.71
N ASP A 169 12.88 4.77 9.30
CA ASP A 169 12.76 6.20 9.02
C ASP A 169 11.28 6.61 9.25
N PRO A 170 11.00 7.81 9.80
CA PRO A 170 11.95 8.84 10.29
C PRO A 170 12.61 8.48 11.63
N THR A 171 13.54 9.32 12.10
CA THR A 171 14.40 9.10 13.30
C THR A 171 13.89 9.87 14.53
N PRO A 172 12.95 9.31 15.33
CA PRO A 172 12.29 10.04 16.42
C PRO A 172 13.12 10.18 17.70
N ARG A 173 12.75 11.18 18.51
CA ARG A 173 13.17 11.30 19.92
C ARG A 173 11.96 11.64 20.79
N LEU A 174 11.72 10.84 21.82
CA LEU A 174 10.57 10.99 22.71
C LEU A 174 10.83 10.41 24.10
N LEU A 175 9.97 10.78 25.04
CA LEU A 175 9.91 10.20 26.38
C LEU A 175 8.72 9.24 26.47
N ILE A 176 8.93 8.10 27.13
CA ILE A 176 7.93 7.06 27.37
C ILE A 176 7.95 6.71 28.86
N ASP A 177 6.76 6.58 29.46
CA ASP A 177 6.59 6.16 30.85
C ASP A 177 5.23 5.45 31.02
N SER A 178 5.01 4.85 32.19
CA SER A 178 3.72 4.34 32.66
C SER A 178 3.03 3.44 31.63
N VAL A 179 3.75 2.39 31.22
CA VAL A 179 3.30 1.43 30.22
C VAL A 179 2.39 0.40 30.87
N ALA A 180 1.23 0.14 30.28
CA ALA A 180 0.32 -0.88 30.74
C ALA A 180 -0.01 -1.85 29.62
N LEU A 181 -0.06 -3.14 29.96
CA LEU A 181 -0.72 -4.16 29.16
C LEU A 181 -1.73 -4.87 30.05
N VAL A 182 -3.01 -4.74 29.72
CA VAL A 182 -4.11 -5.36 30.47
C VAL A 182 -4.96 -6.22 29.54
N SER A 183 -5.58 -7.26 30.11
CA SER A 183 -6.51 -8.17 29.43
C SER A 183 -7.94 -7.97 29.94
N GLY A 184 -8.92 -8.53 29.23
CA GLY A 184 -10.33 -8.49 29.63
C GLY A 184 -11.02 -7.16 29.34
N VAL A 185 -10.41 -6.30 28.53
CA VAL A 185 -11.06 -5.06 28.06
C VAL A 185 -12.17 -5.38 27.05
N GLU A 186 -13.07 -4.42 26.80
CA GLU A 186 -13.98 -4.54 25.68
C GLU A 186 -13.18 -4.58 24.35
N PRO A 187 -13.48 -5.55 23.45
CA PRO A 187 -12.79 -5.66 22.17
C PRO A 187 -12.95 -4.38 21.34
N PRO A 188 -11.98 -4.06 20.46
CA PRO A 188 -12.16 -2.97 19.52
C PRO A 188 -13.38 -3.24 18.63
N PRO A 189 -14.05 -2.18 18.12
CA PRO A 189 -15.10 -2.37 17.13
C PRO A 189 -14.54 -3.15 15.94
N PRO A 190 -15.34 -4.04 15.32
CA PRO A 190 -14.88 -4.79 14.16
C PRO A 190 -14.44 -3.81 13.05
N PRO A 191 -13.40 -4.16 12.27
CA PRO A 191 -13.00 -3.33 11.14
C PRO A 191 -14.19 -3.16 10.18
N PRO A 192 -14.27 -2.03 9.45
CA PRO A 192 -15.30 -1.87 8.45
C PRO A 192 -15.23 -3.07 7.48
N PRO A 193 -16.40 -3.58 7.02
CA PRO A 193 -16.41 -4.67 6.07
C PRO A 193 -15.57 -4.28 4.85
N ALA A 194 -14.82 -5.25 4.32
CA ALA A 194 -14.06 -5.04 3.11
C ALA A 194 -15.00 -4.48 2.02
N PRO A 195 -14.55 -3.48 1.23
CA PRO A 195 -15.38 -2.95 0.17
C PRO A 195 -15.77 -4.08 -0.77
N VAL A 196 -17.07 -4.30 -0.95
CA VAL A 196 -17.58 -5.30 -1.89
C VAL A 196 -17.22 -4.83 -3.29
N PRO A 197 -16.38 -5.57 -4.05
CA PRO A 197 -16.06 -5.17 -5.41
C PRO A 197 -17.35 -5.06 -6.22
N PRO A 198 -17.52 -4.02 -7.05
CA PRO A 198 -18.70 -3.90 -7.90
C PRO A 198 -18.82 -5.14 -8.79
N GLN A 199 -20.00 -5.77 -8.75
CA GLN A 199 -20.33 -6.89 -9.61
C GLN A 199 -20.83 -6.36 -10.95
N TYR A 200 -20.10 -6.61 -12.03
CA TYR A 200 -20.47 -6.18 -13.37
C TYR A 200 -21.18 -7.31 -14.12
N SER A 201 -22.46 -7.13 -14.44
CA SER A 201 -23.23 -8.07 -15.26
C SER A 201 -22.98 -7.92 -16.77
N LYS A 202 -22.32 -6.83 -17.18
CA LYS A 202 -22.00 -6.53 -18.58
C LYS A 202 -20.52 -6.18 -18.70
N LEU A 203 -19.81 -6.92 -19.55
CA LEU A 203 -18.44 -6.60 -19.92
C LEU A 203 -18.40 -5.39 -20.85
N LYS A 204 -17.35 -4.57 -20.72
CA LYS A 204 -17.05 -3.55 -21.73
C LYS A 204 -16.72 -4.21 -23.07
N ASP A 205 -17.07 -3.53 -24.16
CA ASP A 205 -16.56 -3.90 -25.47
C ASP A 205 -15.02 -3.86 -25.44
N LEU A 206 -14.39 -4.90 -25.98
CA LEU A 206 -12.94 -5.08 -25.85
C LEU A 206 -12.13 -4.10 -26.70
N HIS A 207 -12.72 -3.51 -27.74
CA HIS A 207 -12.06 -2.61 -28.70
C HIS A 207 -10.63 -3.03 -29.07
N ARG A 208 -10.43 -4.32 -29.42
CA ARG A 208 -9.09 -4.91 -29.65
C ARG A 208 -8.30 -4.27 -30.81
N ASN A 209 -8.99 -3.50 -31.66
CA ASN A 209 -8.42 -2.82 -32.81
C ASN A 209 -8.45 -1.30 -32.60
N THR A 210 -7.32 -0.65 -32.88
CA THR A 210 -7.14 0.79 -32.82
C THR A 210 -6.96 1.32 -34.24
N ALA A 211 -8.02 1.92 -34.80
CA ALA A 211 -7.93 2.57 -36.09
C ALA A 211 -7.05 3.83 -36.00
N LEU A 212 -6.06 3.94 -36.87
CA LEU A 212 -5.27 5.18 -37.02
C LEU A 212 -6.07 6.22 -37.83
N VAL A 213 -6.82 5.72 -38.83
CA VAL A 213 -7.65 6.49 -39.76
C VAL A 213 -8.96 5.76 -39.97
N LYS A 214 -10.07 6.49 -40.05
CA LYS A 214 -11.40 5.94 -40.35
C LYS A 214 -12.11 6.85 -41.36
N GLY A 215 -12.56 6.28 -42.48
CA GLY A 215 -13.25 7.04 -43.54
C GLY A 215 -12.42 8.20 -44.10
N GLY A 216 -11.10 8.00 -44.27
CA GLY A 216 -10.18 9.04 -44.74
C GLY A 216 -9.90 10.18 -43.74
N LYS A 217 -10.38 10.08 -42.49
CA LYS A 217 -10.18 11.08 -41.44
C LYS A 217 -9.34 10.54 -40.29
N PRO A 218 -8.54 11.38 -39.59
CA PRO A 218 -7.79 10.95 -38.41
C PRO A 218 -8.69 10.35 -37.34
N ALA A 219 -8.44 9.09 -36.95
CA ALA A 219 -9.14 8.43 -35.84
C ALA A 219 -8.32 8.43 -34.54
N ILE A 220 -7.03 8.77 -34.62
CA ILE A 220 -6.09 8.84 -33.51
C ILE A 220 -5.35 10.19 -33.48
N ALA A 221 -4.79 10.58 -32.34
CA ALA A 221 -3.86 11.71 -32.22
C ALA A 221 -2.54 11.26 -31.57
N LEU A 222 -1.43 11.87 -31.96
CA LEU A 222 -0.12 11.71 -31.31
C LEU A 222 -0.01 12.77 -30.22
N VAL A 223 0.28 12.39 -28.99
CA VAL A 223 0.38 13.31 -27.86
C VAL A 223 1.79 13.29 -27.30
N VAL A 224 2.40 14.48 -27.27
CA VAL A 224 3.76 14.70 -26.76
C VAL A 224 3.73 15.71 -25.62
N PRO A 225 4.73 15.69 -24.72
CA PRO A 225 4.89 16.72 -23.68
C PRO A 225 4.84 18.14 -24.25
N ALA A 226 4.15 19.06 -23.56
CA ALA A 226 4.10 20.48 -23.94
C ALA A 226 5.49 21.15 -23.98
N SER A 227 6.47 20.59 -23.26
CA SER A 227 7.88 21.01 -23.32
C SER A 227 8.54 20.81 -24.69
N GLY A 228 7.90 20.06 -25.60
CA GLY A 228 8.45 19.72 -26.92
C GLY A 228 9.29 18.46 -26.94
N LEU A 229 9.51 17.81 -25.78
CA LEU A 229 10.11 16.48 -25.73
C LEU A 229 9.39 15.53 -26.68
N TYR A 230 10.16 14.67 -27.36
CA TYR A 230 9.66 13.65 -28.29
C TYR A 230 8.90 14.15 -29.52
N ARG A 231 8.88 15.47 -29.79
CA ARG A 231 8.21 16.02 -30.98
C ARG A 231 8.77 15.47 -32.28
N ALA A 232 10.09 15.30 -32.39
CA ALA A 232 10.74 14.72 -33.56
C ALA A 232 10.27 13.28 -33.83
N GLN A 233 10.16 12.47 -32.76
CA GLN A 233 9.66 11.10 -32.78
C GLN A 233 8.21 11.05 -33.24
N ALA A 234 7.35 11.95 -32.74
CA ALA A 234 5.96 12.06 -33.17
C ALA A 234 5.83 12.51 -34.64
N VAL A 235 6.68 13.44 -35.10
CA VAL A 235 6.72 13.86 -36.52
C VAL A 235 7.12 12.69 -37.41
N TYR A 236 8.15 11.92 -37.03
CA TYR A 236 8.55 10.71 -37.74
C TYR A 236 7.40 9.70 -37.80
N LEU A 237 6.77 9.38 -36.67
CA LEU A 237 5.66 8.42 -36.66
C LEU A 237 4.46 8.92 -37.48
N ARG A 238 4.16 10.22 -37.46
CA ARG A 238 3.12 10.82 -38.31
C ARG A 238 3.40 10.61 -39.79
N GLN A 239 4.66 10.77 -40.22
CA GLN A 239 5.04 10.53 -41.62
C GLN A 239 4.83 9.07 -42.01
N VAL A 240 5.18 8.12 -41.14
CA VAL A 240 4.94 6.69 -41.36
C VAL A 240 3.44 6.36 -41.41
N ILE A 241 2.63 6.96 -40.52
CA ILE A 241 1.17 6.82 -40.58
C ILE A 241 0.65 7.34 -41.92
N ARG A 242 1.09 8.54 -42.35
CA ARG A 242 0.67 9.13 -43.63
C ARG A 242 1.09 8.26 -44.82
N SER A 243 2.29 7.68 -44.83
CA SER A 243 2.73 6.84 -45.94
C SER A 243 1.89 5.57 -46.09
N VAL A 244 1.35 5.04 -44.99
CA VAL A 244 0.49 3.84 -45.00
C VAL A 244 -0.97 4.17 -45.28
N THR A 245 -1.46 5.33 -44.83
CA THR A 245 -2.89 5.64 -44.79
C THR A 245 -3.33 6.80 -45.69
N GLY A 246 -2.38 7.58 -46.21
CA GLY A 246 -2.62 8.82 -46.95
C GLY A 246 -2.99 10.03 -46.07
N VAL A 247 -3.23 9.85 -44.77
CA VAL A 247 -3.82 10.90 -43.89
C VAL A 247 -2.81 11.42 -42.88
N ASN A 248 -2.82 12.74 -42.67
CA ASN A 248 -2.07 13.39 -41.59
C ASN A 248 -2.86 13.34 -40.28
N VAL A 249 -2.40 12.55 -39.33
CA VAL A 249 -2.93 12.57 -37.95
C VAL A 249 -2.36 13.77 -37.16
N PRO A 250 -3.14 14.37 -36.25
CA PRO A 250 -2.67 15.53 -35.47
C PRO A 250 -1.60 15.14 -34.44
N ILE A 251 -0.68 16.07 -34.19
CA ILE A 251 0.24 16.04 -33.04
C ILE A 251 -0.23 17.11 -32.06
N LEU A 252 -0.55 16.71 -30.83
CA LEU A 252 -1.09 17.57 -29.78
C LEU A 252 -0.08 17.66 -28.63
N PRO A 253 0.03 18.81 -27.95
CA PRO A 253 0.65 18.85 -26.62
C PRO A 253 -0.25 18.10 -25.62
N ASP A 254 0.35 17.52 -24.60
CA ASP A 254 -0.33 16.85 -23.47
C ASP A 254 -1.20 17.78 -22.62
N THR A 255 -1.05 19.09 -22.76
CA THR A 255 -1.93 20.12 -22.18
C THR A 255 -3.14 20.46 -23.05
N SER A 256 -3.27 19.86 -24.25
CA SER A 256 -4.40 20.11 -25.12
C SER A 256 -5.71 19.59 -24.50
N PRO A 257 -6.83 20.35 -24.58
CA PRO A 257 -8.15 19.84 -24.21
C PRO A 257 -8.56 18.57 -24.96
N GLN A 258 -8.01 18.35 -26.16
CA GLN A 258 -8.25 17.14 -26.96
C GLN A 258 -7.50 15.89 -26.44
N ALA A 259 -6.56 16.08 -25.51
CA ALA A 259 -5.78 15.03 -24.86
C ALA A 259 -6.21 14.80 -23.39
N ALA A 260 -7.24 15.51 -22.93
CA ALA A 260 -7.75 15.41 -21.56
C ALA A 260 -8.18 13.98 -21.19
N VAL A 261 -8.06 13.65 -19.91
CA VAL A 261 -8.50 12.39 -19.31
C VAL A 261 -9.79 12.65 -18.52
N PRO A 262 -10.87 11.85 -18.68
CA PRO A 262 -11.02 10.67 -19.53
C PRO A 262 -10.89 10.96 -21.04
N ILE A 263 -10.19 10.08 -21.76
CA ILE A 263 -9.93 10.28 -23.20
C ILE A 263 -11.21 10.19 -24.03
N ARG A 264 -11.36 11.11 -24.99
CA ARG A 264 -12.52 11.18 -25.91
C ARG A 264 -12.19 10.86 -27.37
N ARG A 265 -10.98 10.34 -27.58
CA ARG A 265 -10.48 9.83 -28.87
C ARG A 265 -9.33 8.88 -28.57
N SER A 266 -9.00 8.02 -29.52
CA SER A 266 -7.80 7.19 -29.38
C SER A 266 -6.54 8.06 -29.43
N LEU A 267 -5.51 7.70 -28.66
CA LEU A 267 -4.26 8.45 -28.53
C LEU A 267 -3.03 7.55 -28.70
N ILE A 268 -1.94 8.09 -29.24
CA ILE A 268 -0.58 7.54 -29.12
C ILE A 268 0.20 8.47 -28.19
N LEU A 269 0.64 7.98 -27.03
CA LEU A 269 1.32 8.80 -26.02
C LEU A 269 2.82 8.54 -26.02
N PHE A 270 3.62 9.60 -26.07
CA PHE A 270 5.08 9.53 -26.00
C PHE A 270 5.57 9.95 -24.62
N GLY A 271 6.48 9.16 -24.03
CA GLY A 271 7.14 9.50 -22.77
C GLY A 271 6.85 8.50 -21.65
N ASN A 272 6.69 9.02 -20.44
CA ASN A 272 6.41 8.28 -19.22
C ASN A 272 5.62 9.15 -18.22
N ARG A 273 5.28 8.61 -17.04
CA ARG A 273 4.57 9.33 -15.96
C ARG A 273 5.13 10.74 -15.71
N SER A 274 6.45 10.88 -15.66
CA SER A 274 7.11 12.13 -15.26
C SER A 274 7.26 13.14 -16.40
N THR A 275 6.97 12.76 -17.64
CA THR A 275 7.23 13.62 -18.80
C THR A 275 5.97 13.99 -19.56
N ASN A 276 4.89 13.21 -19.50
CA ASN A 276 3.65 13.45 -20.25
C ASN A 276 2.43 13.39 -19.33
N ARG A 277 1.69 14.50 -19.21
CA ARG A 277 0.56 14.63 -18.26
C ARG A 277 -0.56 13.62 -18.50
N VAL A 278 -0.81 13.23 -19.76
CA VAL A 278 -1.82 12.19 -20.06
C VAL A 278 -1.34 10.82 -19.59
N TYR A 279 -0.04 10.59 -19.73
CA TYR A 279 0.63 9.38 -19.25
C TYR A 279 0.58 9.30 -17.72
N GLU A 280 0.83 10.41 -17.03
CA GLU A 280 0.67 10.56 -15.57
C GLU A 280 -0.75 10.21 -15.11
N GLU A 281 -1.78 10.77 -15.74
CA GLU A 281 -3.17 10.52 -15.37
C GLU A 281 -3.57 9.04 -15.56
N LEU A 282 -3.05 8.36 -16.60
CA LEU A 282 -3.27 6.93 -16.80
C LEU A 282 -2.49 6.08 -15.78
N TYR A 283 -1.28 6.51 -15.43
CA TYR A 283 -0.44 5.87 -14.41
C TYR A 283 -1.11 5.91 -13.04
N ASN A 284 -1.57 7.10 -12.61
CA ASN A 284 -2.21 7.31 -11.31
C ASN A 284 -3.52 6.52 -11.14
N ARG A 285 -4.10 6.02 -12.26
CA ARG A 285 -5.30 5.17 -12.29
C ARG A 285 -4.97 3.70 -12.57
N PHE A 286 -3.71 3.31 -12.51
CA PHE A 286 -3.23 1.93 -12.67
C PHE A 286 -3.57 1.28 -14.03
N PHE A 287 -3.81 2.06 -15.09
CA PHE A 287 -3.98 1.50 -16.44
C PHE A 287 -2.65 1.01 -17.03
N MET A 288 -1.54 1.46 -16.47
CA MET A 288 -0.17 1.32 -16.96
C MET A 288 0.81 1.82 -15.91
N LEU A 289 2.07 1.36 -15.95
CA LEU A 289 3.07 1.67 -14.91
C LEU A 289 4.45 2.00 -15.50
N THR A 290 4.50 2.84 -16.54
CA THR A 290 5.77 3.28 -17.16
C THR A 290 6.21 4.64 -16.62
N ASP A 291 7.40 4.68 -16.03
CA ASP A 291 7.96 5.79 -15.26
C ASP A 291 9.48 5.87 -15.43
N LEU A 292 10.18 6.57 -14.53
CA LEU A 292 11.64 6.72 -14.58
C LEU A 292 12.40 5.43 -14.14
N ARG A 293 11.72 4.43 -13.58
CA ARG A 293 12.30 3.16 -13.13
C ARG A 293 12.00 2.01 -14.09
N TYR A 294 10.76 1.85 -14.52
CA TYR A 294 10.34 0.86 -15.52
C TYR A 294 10.00 1.56 -16.85
N PRO A 295 10.46 1.04 -18.01
CA PRO A 295 11.18 -0.21 -18.24
C PRO A 295 12.69 -0.15 -17.95
N GLY A 296 13.21 0.98 -17.47
CA GLY A 296 14.61 1.18 -17.12
C GLY A 296 15.44 1.84 -18.23
N PRO A 297 16.70 2.20 -17.92
CA PRO A 297 17.59 2.85 -18.86
C PRO A 297 17.76 2.06 -20.17
N GLY A 298 17.46 2.70 -21.31
CA GLY A 298 17.46 2.09 -22.64
C GLY A 298 16.34 1.07 -22.93
N GLY A 299 15.52 0.74 -21.93
CA GLY A 299 14.33 -0.09 -22.05
C GLY A 299 13.20 0.66 -22.76
N TYR A 300 12.24 -0.08 -23.33
CA TYR A 300 11.11 0.51 -24.02
C TYR A 300 9.82 -0.29 -23.83
N GLU A 301 8.68 0.39 -24.00
CA GLU A 301 7.34 -0.22 -24.04
C GLU A 301 6.57 0.30 -25.26
N VAL A 302 6.05 -0.62 -26.08
CA VAL A 302 4.96 -0.35 -27.03
C VAL A 302 3.78 -1.23 -26.68
N ARG A 303 2.82 -0.66 -25.95
CA ARG A 303 1.66 -1.41 -25.44
C ARG A 303 0.34 -0.72 -25.73
N SER A 304 -0.68 -1.51 -26.05
CA SER A 304 -2.07 -1.04 -26.17
C SER A 304 -2.77 -1.08 -24.82
N VAL A 305 -3.42 0.02 -24.43
CA VAL A 305 -4.42 0.07 -23.35
C VAL A 305 -5.80 0.21 -24.00
N HIS A 306 -6.55 -0.88 -24.04
CA HIS A 306 -7.83 -0.92 -24.72
C HIS A 306 -8.96 -0.39 -23.85
N ASN A 307 -9.68 0.60 -24.37
CA ASN A 307 -10.90 1.15 -23.78
C ASN A 307 -10.79 1.42 -22.27
N PRO A 308 -9.82 2.22 -21.78
CA PRO A 308 -9.58 2.40 -20.35
C PRO A 308 -10.81 2.97 -19.62
N PHE A 309 -11.60 3.83 -20.27
CA PHE A 309 -12.75 4.50 -19.67
C PHE A 309 -14.12 4.03 -20.19
N GLY A 310 -14.18 2.93 -20.95
CA GLY A 310 -15.45 2.42 -21.49
C GLY A 310 -16.03 3.19 -22.70
N GLY A 311 -15.44 4.32 -23.10
CA GLY A 311 -15.92 5.18 -24.21
C GLY A 311 -15.54 4.73 -25.63
N GLY A 312 -14.90 3.57 -25.80
CA GLY A 312 -14.52 3.00 -27.09
C GLY A 312 -13.25 3.57 -27.72
N HIS A 313 -12.41 4.21 -26.91
CA HIS A 313 -11.14 4.80 -27.34
C HIS A 313 -9.96 4.07 -26.73
N ASN A 314 -8.91 3.84 -27.51
CA ASN A 314 -7.72 3.13 -27.05
C ASN A 314 -6.54 4.08 -26.89
N VAL A 315 -5.58 3.66 -26.09
CA VAL A 315 -4.28 4.31 -25.98
C VAL A 315 -3.22 3.35 -26.51
N ILE A 316 -2.26 3.86 -27.27
CA ILE A 316 -1.02 3.17 -27.60
C ILE A 316 0.13 3.92 -26.92
N LEU A 317 0.91 3.19 -26.14
CA LEU A 317 2.04 3.72 -25.42
C LEU A 317 3.28 3.65 -26.30
N VAL A 318 4.04 4.74 -26.33
CA VAL A 318 5.40 4.82 -26.85
C VAL A 318 6.27 5.22 -25.65
N GLY A 319 6.52 4.24 -24.81
CA GLY A 319 7.04 4.39 -23.45
C GLY A 319 8.53 4.11 -23.33
N GLY A 320 9.17 4.79 -22.38
CA GLY A 320 10.54 4.52 -21.95
C GLY A 320 10.90 5.36 -20.71
N SER A 321 11.83 4.87 -19.90
CA SER A 321 12.29 5.63 -18.72
C SER A 321 13.19 6.81 -19.10
N ASP A 322 13.77 6.77 -20.30
CA ASP A 322 14.60 7.82 -20.86
C ASP A 322 14.30 8.09 -22.34
N ALA A 323 14.97 9.10 -22.90
CA ALA A 323 14.76 9.51 -24.29
C ALA A 323 15.20 8.44 -25.32
N SER A 324 16.19 7.61 -25.00
CA SER A 324 16.65 6.54 -25.89
C SER A 324 15.61 5.42 -25.98
N GLY A 325 14.97 5.09 -24.86
CA GLY A 325 13.86 4.15 -24.76
C GLY A 325 12.66 4.59 -25.59
N VAL A 326 12.23 5.85 -25.44
CA VAL A 326 11.12 6.41 -26.24
C VAL A 326 11.45 6.43 -27.73
N ALA A 327 12.70 6.73 -28.11
CA ALA A 327 13.15 6.67 -29.50
C ALA A 327 13.17 5.23 -30.06
N ALA A 328 13.48 4.23 -29.23
CA ALA A 328 13.39 2.81 -29.59
C ALA A 328 11.92 2.37 -29.75
N ALA A 329 11.06 2.68 -28.77
CA ALA A 329 9.61 2.43 -28.85
C ALA A 329 8.99 3.02 -30.13
N THR A 330 9.39 4.23 -30.49
CA THR A 330 8.90 4.91 -31.70
C THR A 330 9.21 4.09 -32.96
N ARG A 331 10.44 3.56 -33.07
CA ARG A 331 10.87 2.73 -34.21
C ARG A 331 10.10 1.40 -34.26
N VAL A 332 9.90 0.77 -33.11
CA VAL A 332 9.10 -0.47 -32.99
C VAL A 332 7.66 -0.22 -33.43
N LEU A 333 7.02 0.83 -32.93
CA LEU A 333 5.65 1.17 -33.34
C LEU A 333 5.57 1.52 -34.83
N ALA A 334 6.53 2.26 -35.37
CA ALA A 334 6.57 2.57 -36.80
C ALA A 334 6.64 1.30 -37.67
N ALA A 335 7.40 0.28 -37.25
CA ALA A 335 7.42 -1.01 -37.94
C ALA A 335 6.04 -1.69 -37.91
N ARG A 336 5.36 -1.67 -36.76
CA ARG A 336 4.00 -2.20 -36.63
C ARG A 336 3.00 -1.45 -37.52
N VAL A 337 3.07 -0.12 -37.58
CA VAL A 337 2.21 0.72 -38.45
C VAL A 337 2.37 0.35 -39.92
N ARG A 338 3.60 0.12 -40.41
CA ARG A 338 3.84 -0.30 -41.80
C ARG A 338 3.15 -1.62 -42.16
N GLN A 339 2.93 -2.50 -41.19
CA GLN A 339 2.28 -3.80 -41.38
C GLN A 339 0.75 -3.74 -41.16
N SER A 340 0.23 -2.64 -40.61
CA SER A 340 -1.10 -2.61 -39.98
C SER A 340 -2.27 -2.26 -40.92
N ARG A 341 -1.99 -1.89 -42.19
CA ARG A 341 -3.00 -1.36 -43.14
C ARG A 341 -3.91 -0.28 -42.52
N GLY A 342 -3.37 0.56 -41.63
CA GLY A 342 -4.09 1.66 -40.98
C GLY A 342 -4.88 1.32 -39.70
N THR A 343 -4.83 0.07 -39.23
CA THR A 343 -5.42 -0.35 -37.94
C THR A 343 -4.41 -1.19 -37.15
N LEU A 344 -4.21 -0.91 -35.87
CA LEU A 344 -3.33 -1.70 -34.99
C LEU A 344 -4.15 -2.62 -34.10
N GLY A 345 -3.77 -3.89 -34.01
CA GLY A 345 -4.34 -4.83 -33.04
C GLY A 345 -3.78 -4.61 -31.63
N TRP A 346 -3.79 -5.69 -30.84
CA TRP A 346 -3.13 -5.72 -29.54
C TRP A 346 -1.60 -5.58 -29.69
N LEU A 347 -0.99 -4.78 -28.82
CA LEU A 347 0.46 -4.54 -28.78
C LEU A 347 0.97 -4.80 -27.36
N MET A 348 2.07 -5.55 -27.25
CA MET A 348 2.83 -5.75 -26.01
C MET A 348 4.30 -6.03 -26.35
N GLU A 349 4.98 -5.02 -26.89
CA GLU A 349 6.41 -5.11 -27.22
C GLU A 349 7.19 -4.38 -26.13
N ILE A 350 7.82 -5.14 -25.24
CA ILE A 350 8.54 -4.61 -24.09
C ILE A 350 9.96 -5.15 -24.13
N ARG A 351 10.92 -4.26 -23.88
CA ARG A 351 12.31 -4.63 -23.62
C ARG A 351 12.78 -3.92 -22.37
N LEU A 352 13.24 -4.67 -21.38
CA LEU A 352 13.78 -4.09 -20.15
C LEU A 352 15.14 -3.43 -20.41
N GLY A 353 15.39 -2.38 -19.65
CA GLY A 353 16.66 -1.67 -19.60
C GLY A 353 17.64 -2.32 -18.63
N GLN A 354 18.81 -1.70 -18.46
CA GLN A 354 19.80 -2.20 -17.51
C GLN A 354 19.35 -1.99 -16.06
N GLY A 355 19.57 -3.00 -15.20
CA GLY A 355 19.34 -2.90 -13.76
C GLY A 355 17.86 -2.85 -13.34
N VAL A 356 16.97 -3.40 -14.18
CA VAL A 356 15.53 -3.59 -13.92
C VAL A 356 15.23 -5.07 -13.69
#